data_AF-A0A973RBN3-F1
#
_entry.id   AF-A0A973RBN3-F1
#
_cell.length_a   1.000
_cell.length_b   1.000
_cell.length_c   1.000
_cell.angle_alpha   90.00
_cell.angle_beta   90.00
_cell.angle_gamma   90.00
#
_symmetry.space_group_name_H-M   'P 1'
#
loop_
_entity.id
_entity.type
_entity.pdbx_description
1 polymer ?
#
loop_
_entity_poly.entity_id
_entity_poly.type
_entity_poly.pdbx_seq_one_letter_code
_entity_poly.pdbx_strand_id
1 'polypeptide(L)'
;PVPLGPSLGGEASLRARAAVTAGRPGRAMRIFLRDVVRLPPFAAWLAGAAVACHPRSRRLVPRQIDDLQAIDALGDRLEAYAAIRAPVVLLGGETSPAHLGARLDALQRAIPGAERVTLRGEGHGAHLRAPGAVARVIEAHARAVLGGNGEVR
;
A
#
# COMPACT_ATOMS: atom_id res chain seq x y z
N PRO A 1 -3.39 2.01 -0.11
CA PRO A 1 -3.70 0.59 -0.44
C PRO A 1 -5.22 0.43 -0.59
N VAL A 2 -5.69 -0.58 -1.32
CA VAL A 2 -7.13 -0.77 -1.59
C VAL A 2 -7.81 -1.48 -0.40
N PRO A 3 -8.92 -0.96 0.15
CA PRO A 3 -9.75 -1.68 1.12
C PRO A 3 -10.37 -2.94 0.47
N LEU A 4 -10.46 -4.05 1.21
CA LEU A 4 -11.17 -5.28 0.78
C LEU A 4 -12.47 -5.46 1.57
N GLY A 5 -13.09 -4.34 1.94
CA GLY A 5 -14.23 -4.24 2.83
C GLY A 5 -14.52 -2.77 3.11
N PRO A 6 -15.35 -2.44 4.11
CA PRO A 6 -15.88 -1.09 4.29
C PRO A 6 -14.81 -0.05 4.65
N SER A 7 -13.63 -0.47 5.13
CA SER A 7 -12.52 0.43 5.43
C SER A 7 -11.17 -0.31 5.44
N LEU A 8 -10.09 0.45 5.34
CA LEU A 8 -8.72 -0.02 5.52
C LEU A 8 -8.32 0.00 7.00
N GLY A 9 -8.58 1.12 7.68
CA GLY A 9 -8.20 1.37 9.08
C GLY A 9 -9.36 1.32 10.06
N GLY A 10 -10.58 1.71 9.65
CA GLY A 10 -11.79 1.63 10.47
C GLY A 10 -11.62 2.27 11.86
N GLU A 11 -11.97 1.55 12.92
CA GLU A 11 -11.79 2.02 14.30
C GLU A 11 -10.34 2.39 14.65
N ALA A 12 -9.35 1.70 14.07
CA ALA A 12 -7.94 2.03 14.31
C ALA A 12 -7.58 3.41 13.75
N SER A 13 -8.19 3.81 12.63
CA SER A 13 -8.07 5.13 12.04
C SER A 13 -8.58 6.22 12.99
N LEU A 14 -9.76 6.00 13.59
CA LEU A 14 -10.35 6.90 14.60
C LEU A 14 -9.47 7.01 15.85
N ARG A 15 -8.98 5.88 16.38
CA ARG A 15 -8.08 5.86 17.54
C ARG A 15 -6.74 6.55 17.25
N ALA A 16 -6.20 6.39 16.05
CA ALA A 16 -4.97 7.04 15.64
C ALA A 16 -5.17 8.57 15.52
N ARG A 17 -6.29 9.02 14.94
CA ARG A 17 -6.66 10.44 14.90
C ARG A 17 -6.77 11.04 16.29
N ALA A 18 -7.47 10.37 17.21
CA ALA A 18 -7.59 10.85 18.59
C ALA A 18 -6.21 11.01 19.27
N ALA A 19 -5.26 10.11 18.99
CA ALA A 19 -3.89 10.24 19.49
C ALA A 19 -3.12 11.42 18.86
N VAL A 20 -3.35 11.73 17.58
CA VAL A 20 -2.79 12.93 16.94
C VAL A 20 -3.34 14.20 17.60
N THR A 21 -4.66 14.30 17.76
CA THR A 21 -5.33 15.46 18.40
C THR A 21 -4.84 15.67 19.84
N ALA A 22 -4.57 14.57 20.57
CA ALA A 22 -4.02 14.62 21.92
C ALA A 22 -2.50 14.93 21.98
N GLY A 23 -1.84 15.29 20.87
CA GLY A 23 -0.41 15.60 20.83
C GLY A 23 0.50 14.37 21.02
N ARG A 24 0.01 13.16 20.73
CA ARG A 24 0.72 11.88 20.93
C ARG A 24 1.03 11.18 19.59
N PRO A 25 1.90 11.76 18.73
CA PRO A 25 2.18 11.22 17.39
C PRO A 25 2.81 9.82 17.41
N GLY A 26 3.68 9.51 18.38
CA GLY A 26 4.23 8.15 18.52
C GLY A 26 3.18 7.10 18.84
N ARG A 27 2.17 7.45 19.65
CA ARG A 27 1.02 6.57 19.93
C ARG A 27 0.17 6.36 18.69
N ALA A 28 -0.11 7.43 17.93
CA ALA A 28 -0.85 7.33 16.67
C ALA A 28 -0.13 6.41 15.68
N MET A 29 1.19 6.56 15.53
CA MET A 29 1.99 5.72 14.66
C MET A 29 2.02 4.25 15.11
N ARG A 30 2.12 3.99 16.42
CA ARG A 30 2.03 2.61 16.95
C ARG A 30 0.69 1.94 16.59
N ILE A 31 -0.42 2.68 16.71
CA ILE A 31 -1.75 2.19 16.34
C ILE A 31 -1.78 1.87 14.85
N PHE A 32 -1.34 2.79 14.00
CA PHE A 32 -1.27 2.59 12.55
C PHE A 32 -0.44 1.36 12.17
N LEU A 33 0.79 1.26 12.69
CA LEU A 33 1.71 0.17 12.36
C LEU A 33 1.21 -1.19 12.85
N ARG A 34 0.59 -1.26 14.04
CA ARG A 34 0.06 -2.50 14.58
C ARG A 34 -1.24 -2.93 13.91
N ASP A 35 -2.20 -2.01 13.81
CA ASP A 35 -3.58 -2.37 13.46
C ASP A 35 -3.83 -2.31 11.94
N VAL A 36 -3.14 -1.43 11.23
CA VAL A 36 -3.33 -1.22 9.79
C VAL A 36 -2.24 -1.92 8.98
N VAL A 37 -0.97 -1.69 9.34
CA VAL A 37 0.17 -2.34 8.67
C VAL A 37 0.40 -3.78 9.17
N ARG A 38 -0.19 -4.15 10.32
CA ARG A 38 -0.10 -5.49 10.91
C ARG A 38 1.32 -5.91 11.29
N LEU A 39 2.13 -4.96 11.74
CA LEU A 39 3.43 -5.28 12.33
C LEU A 39 3.26 -5.99 13.68
N PRO A 40 4.22 -6.86 14.07
CA PRO A 40 4.26 -7.44 15.41
C PRO A 40 4.20 -6.35 16.50
N PRO A 41 3.49 -6.57 17.62
CA PRO A 41 3.27 -5.55 18.65
C PRO A 41 4.54 -4.89 19.17
N PHE A 42 5.61 -5.65 19.38
CA PHE A 42 6.90 -5.13 19.86
C PHE A 42 7.56 -4.20 18.83
N ALA A 43 7.50 -4.57 17.54
CA ALA A 43 8.06 -3.78 16.45
C ALA A 43 7.29 -2.48 16.27
N ALA A 44 5.95 -2.54 16.32
CA ALA A 44 5.10 -1.35 16.27
C ALA A 44 5.34 -0.41 17.47
N TRP A 45 5.60 -0.96 18.66
CA TRP A 45 5.94 -0.18 19.85
C TRP A 45 7.28 0.55 19.67
N LEU A 46 8.34 -0.16 19.28
CA LEU A 46 9.67 0.42 19.03
C LEU A 46 9.62 1.51 17.96
N ALA A 47 8.94 1.25 16.84
CA ALA A 47 8.79 2.22 15.77
C ALA A 47 8.00 3.46 16.22
N GLY A 48 6.93 3.28 17.02
CA GLY A 48 6.18 4.38 17.62
C GLY A 48 7.04 5.25 18.55
N ALA A 49 7.91 4.64 19.36
CA ALA A 49 8.87 5.34 20.21
C ALA A 49 9.91 6.10 19.38
N ALA A 50 10.48 5.47 18.35
CA ALA A 50 11.42 6.12 17.43
C ALA A 50 10.80 7.35 16.74
N VAL A 51 9.56 7.23 16.28
CA VAL A 51 8.81 8.37 15.72
C VAL A 51 8.56 9.45 16.76
N ALA A 52 8.29 9.11 18.02
CA ALA A 52 8.14 10.10 19.09
C ALA A 52 9.44 10.89 19.35
N CYS A 53 10.60 10.28 19.15
CA CYS A 53 11.91 10.91 19.40
C CYS A 53 12.47 11.65 18.18
N HIS A 54 11.94 11.44 16.97
CA HIS A 54 12.44 12.07 15.74
C HIS A 54 11.54 13.22 15.25
N PRO A 55 11.95 14.51 15.39
CA PRO A 55 11.09 15.66 15.10
C PRO A 55 10.48 15.68 13.69
N ARG A 56 11.25 15.28 12.67
CA ARG A 56 10.75 15.24 11.28
C ARG A 56 9.63 14.20 11.13
N SER A 57 9.81 13.01 11.67
CA SER A 57 8.78 11.95 11.62
C SER A 57 7.52 12.36 12.36
N ARG A 58 7.65 12.97 13.55
CA ARG A 58 6.49 13.49 14.33
C ARG A 58 5.60 14.41 13.50
N ARG A 59 6.22 15.31 12.71
CA ARG A 59 5.51 16.30 11.87
C ARG A 59 4.73 15.64 10.72
N LEU A 60 5.12 14.45 10.29
CA LEU A 60 4.47 13.72 9.19
C LEU A 60 3.33 12.83 9.66
N VAL A 61 3.29 12.46 10.95
CA VAL A 61 2.24 11.56 11.48
C VAL A 61 0.81 12.05 11.21
N PRO A 62 0.46 13.33 11.39
CA PRO A 62 -0.89 13.80 11.06
C PRO A 62 -1.27 13.49 9.60
N ARG A 63 -0.35 13.72 8.66
CA ARG A 63 -0.57 13.47 7.22
C ARG A 63 -0.75 11.99 6.92
N GLN A 64 0.03 11.13 7.56
CA GLN A 64 -0.16 9.68 7.44
C GLN A 64 -1.56 9.22 7.89
N ILE A 65 -2.12 9.86 8.93
CA ILE A 65 -3.49 9.55 9.40
C ILE A 65 -4.54 10.22 8.52
N ASP A 66 -4.27 11.42 7.98
CA ASP A 66 -5.13 12.05 6.96
C ASP A 66 -5.30 11.12 5.75
N ASP A 67 -4.20 10.56 5.23
CA ASP A 67 -4.21 9.62 4.10
C ASP A 67 -5.01 8.35 4.40
N LEU A 68 -4.86 7.80 5.61
CA LEU A 68 -5.62 6.62 6.03
C LEU A 68 -7.12 6.92 6.07
N GLN A 69 -7.51 8.06 6.65
CA GLN A 69 -8.92 8.45 6.73
C GLN A 69 -9.51 8.77 5.36
N ALA A 70 -8.73 9.36 4.46
CA ALA A 70 -9.14 9.58 3.07
C ALA A 70 -9.41 8.25 2.36
N ILE A 71 -8.54 7.24 2.56
CA ILE A 71 -8.77 5.89 2.00
C ILE A 71 -10.03 5.25 2.62
N ASP A 72 -10.22 5.37 3.94
CA ASP A 72 -11.42 4.84 4.60
C ASP A 72 -12.71 5.49 4.07
N ALA A 73 -12.69 6.79 3.82
CA ALA A 73 -13.84 7.53 3.30
C ALA A 73 -14.24 7.13 1.87
N LEU A 74 -13.33 6.55 1.09
CA LEU A 74 -13.66 5.98 -0.23
C LEU A 74 -14.51 4.71 -0.10
N GLY A 75 -14.44 4.00 1.03
CA GLY A 75 -15.14 2.74 1.25
C GLY A 75 -14.63 1.61 0.35
N ASP A 76 -15.49 0.61 0.12
CA ASP A 76 -15.21 -0.45 -0.85
C ASP A 76 -15.41 0.09 -2.27
N ARG A 77 -14.32 0.10 -3.03
CA ARG A 77 -14.27 0.59 -4.40
C ARG A 77 -13.86 -0.49 -5.39
N LEU A 78 -13.86 -1.76 -5.00
CA LEU A 78 -13.29 -2.82 -5.83
C LEU A 78 -13.97 -2.90 -7.22
N GLU A 79 -15.30 -2.77 -7.28
CA GLU A 79 -16.05 -2.75 -8.53
C GLU A 79 -15.68 -1.58 -9.45
N ALA A 80 -15.33 -0.42 -8.88
CA ALA A 80 -14.97 0.75 -9.67
C ALA A 80 -13.68 0.53 -10.49
N TYR A 81 -12.79 -0.35 -10.03
CA TYR A 81 -11.57 -0.69 -10.77
C TYR A 81 -11.87 -1.46 -12.07
N ALA A 82 -13.06 -2.05 -12.25
CA ALA A 82 -13.46 -2.71 -13.48
C ALA A 82 -13.60 -1.76 -14.69
N ALA A 83 -13.69 -0.45 -14.43
CA ALA A 83 -13.72 0.57 -15.47
C ALA A 83 -12.33 0.86 -16.07
N ILE A 84 -11.25 0.38 -15.45
CA ILE A 84 -9.89 0.56 -15.99
C ILE A 84 -9.75 -0.27 -17.26
N ARG A 85 -9.42 0.42 -18.37
CA ARG A 85 -9.20 -0.20 -19.69
C ARG A 85 -7.74 -0.20 -20.13
N ALA A 86 -6.89 0.58 -19.46
CA ALA A 86 -5.46 0.60 -19.76
C ALA A 86 -4.80 -0.73 -19.30
N PRO A 87 -3.74 -1.20 -19.98
CA PRO A 87 -2.97 -2.36 -19.51
C PRO A 87 -2.35 -2.10 -18.13
N VAL A 88 -2.53 -3.05 -17.21
CA VAL A 88 -2.09 -2.93 -15.81
C VAL A 88 -1.21 -4.12 -15.42
N VAL A 89 -0.08 -3.84 -14.77
CA VAL A 89 0.70 -4.84 -14.03
C VAL A 89 0.54 -4.61 -12.53
N LEU A 90 0.15 -5.69 -11.83
CA LEU A 90 0.02 -5.78 -10.39
C LEU A 90 1.27 -6.46 -9.81
N LEU A 91 2.24 -5.63 -9.43
CA LEU A 91 3.53 -6.05 -8.89
C LEU A 91 3.47 -6.28 -7.37
N GLY A 92 3.94 -7.44 -6.92
CA GLY A 92 4.11 -7.77 -5.50
C GLY A 92 5.42 -8.49 -5.24
N GLY A 93 5.85 -8.53 -3.97
CA GLY A 93 6.99 -9.35 -3.54
C GLY A 93 6.52 -10.64 -2.87
N GLU A 94 7.21 -11.76 -3.11
CA GLU A 94 6.92 -13.09 -2.56
C GLU A 94 6.86 -13.12 -1.03
N THR A 95 7.73 -12.38 -0.35
CA THR A 95 7.81 -12.33 1.12
C THR A 95 7.01 -11.17 1.73
N SER A 96 6.17 -10.51 0.93
CA SER A 96 5.29 -9.44 1.41
C SER A 96 4.22 -9.98 2.36
N PRO A 97 3.72 -9.16 3.32
CA PRO A 97 2.59 -9.56 4.16
C PRO A 97 1.41 -10.08 3.35
N ALA A 98 0.85 -11.23 3.72
CA ALA A 98 -0.19 -11.93 2.96
C ALA A 98 -1.42 -11.06 2.65
N HIS A 99 -1.79 -10.13 3.54
CA HIS A 99 -2.91 -9.22 3.31
C HIS A 99 -2.67 -8.24 2.14
N LEU A 100 -1.43 -7.96 1.76
CA LEU A 100 -1.11 -7.19 0.56
C LEU A 100 -1.26 -8.06 -0.69
N GLY A 101 -0.86 -9.32 -0.64
CA GLY A 101 -1.12 -10.30 -1.70
C GLY A 101 -2.61 -10.42 -2.00
N ALA A 102 -3.43 -10.63 -0.97
CA ALA A 102 -4.89 -10.70 -1.12
C ALA A 102 -5.51 -9.47 -1.80
N ARG A 103 -4.91 -8.27 -1.63
CA ARG A 103 -5.35 -7.04 -2.30
C ARG A 103 -5.00 -7.04 -3.78
N LEU A 104 -3.81 -7.53 -4.13
CA LEU A 104 -3.42 -7.70 -5.53
C LEU A 104 -4.30 -8.75 -6.21
N ASP A 105 -4.63 -9.84 -5.52
CA ASP A 105 -5.51 -10.89 -6.06
C ASP A 105 -6.94 -10.35 -6.30
N ALA A 106 -7.46 -9.53 -5.37
CA ALA A 106 -8.73 -8.86 -5.55
C ALA A 106 -8.72 -7.89 -6.74
N LEU A 107 -7.67 -7.08 -6.88
CA LEU A 107 -7.51 -6.16 -8.00
C LEU A 107 -7.35 -6.91 -9.33
N GLN A 108 -6.64 -8.03 -9.35
CA GLN A 108 -6.48 -8.84 -10.55
C GLN A 108 -7.82 -9.39 -11.05
N ARG A 109 -8.70 -9.79 -10.13
CA ARG A 109 -10.06 -10.22 -10.48
C ARG A 109 -10.94 -9.06 -10.96
N ALA A 110 -10.74 -7.87 -10.42
CA ALA A 110 -11.59 -6.71 -10.71
C ALA A 110 -11.19 -5.97 -11.98
N ILE A 111 -9.89 -5.85 -12.28
CA ILE A 111 -9.37 -5.09 -13.42
C ILE A 111 -9.24 -6.03 -14.63
N PRO A 112 -9.98 -5.80 -15.72
CA PRO A 112 -9.89 -6.62 -16.92
C PRO A 112 -8.48 -6.58 -17.52
N GLY A 113 -7.92 -7.77 -17.78
CA GLY A 113 -6.59 -7.90 -18.39
C GLY A 113 -5.42 -7.49 -17.49
N ALA A 114 -5.62 -7.34 -16.19
CA ALA A 114 -4.50 -7.08 -15.28
C ALA A 114 -3.57 -8.29 -15.17
N GLU A 115 -2.27 -8.05 -15.36
CA GLU A 115 -1.23 -9.05 -15.21
C GLU A 115 -0.66 -9.04 -13.80
N ARG A 116 -0.36 -10.22 -13.26
CA ARG A 116 0.20 -10.38 -11.92
C ARG A 116 1.67 -10.78 -12.00
N VAL A 117 2.54 -9.97 -11.39
CA VAL A 117 3.97 -10.26 -11.31
C VAL A 117 4.40 -10.32 -9.84
N THR A 118 5.09 -11.40 -9.48
CA THR A 118 5.65 -11.59 -8.13
C THR A 118 7.17 -11.66 -8.20
N LEU A 119 7.84 -10.75 -7.49
CA LEU A 119 9.29 -10.74 -7.35
C LEU A 119 9.69 -11.78 -6.29
N ARG A 120 10.40 -12.83 -6.71
CA ARG A 120 10.91 -13.89 -5.83
C ARG A 120 11.90 -13.32 -4.81
N GLY A 121 11.83 -13.81 -3.57
CA GLY A 121 12.65 -13.39 -2.43
C GLY A 121 12.34 -12.00 -1.88
N GLU A 122 11.63 -11.15 -2.62
CA GLU A 122 11.43 -9.75 -2.26
C GLU A 122 10.16 -9.51 -1.43
N GLY A 123 10.21 -8.49 -0.58
CA GLY A 123 9.09 -8.08 0.28
C GLY A 123 8.44 -6.77 -0.16
N HIS A 124 7.64 -6.16 0.72
CA HIS A 124 6.93 -4.89 0.44
C HIS A 124 7.86 -3.74 0.01
N GLY A 125 9.09 -3.74 0.52
CA GLY A 125 10.13 -2.77 0.21
C GLY A 125 10.97 -3.07 -1.05
N ALA A 126 10.51 -3.94 -1.96
CA ALA A 126 11.27 -4.34 -3.15
C ALA A 126 11.79 -3.16 -3.98
N HIS A 127 11.02 -2.07 -4.06
CA HIS A 127 11.42 -0.84 -4.76
C HIS A 127 12.67 -0.17 -4.17
N LEU A 128 12.98 -0.39 -2.89
CA LEU A 128 14.20 0.09 -2.24
C LEU A 128 15.31 -0.96 -2.25
N ARG A 129 14.96 -2.23 -2.04
CA ARG A 129 15.94 -3.32 -1.87
C ARG A 129 16.43 -3.93 -3.18
N ALA A 130 15.54 -4.00 -4.17
CA ALA A 130 15.79 -4.56 -5.49
C ALA A 130 15.24 -3.65 -6.60
N PRO A 131 15.64 -2.36 -6.66
CA PRO A 131 15.11 -1.41 -7.64
C PRO A 131 15.31 -1.88 -9.08
N GLY A 132 16.41 -2.57 -9.38
CA GLY A 132 16.65 -3.15 -10.72
C GLY A 132 15.64 -4.25 -11.10
N ALA A 133 15.15 -5.03 -10.14
CA ALA A 133 14.11 -6.03 -10.39
C ALA A 133 12.77 -5.35 -10.69
N VAL A 134 12.42 -4.31 -9.95
CA VAL A 134 11.22 -3.49 -10.21
C VAL A 134 11.33 -2.79 -11.57
N ALA A 135 12.48 -2.20 -11.88
CA ALA A 135 12.72 -1.51 -13.15
C ALA A 135 12.54 -2.43 -14.36
N ARG A 136 13.00 -3.69 -14.29
CA ARG A 136 12.79 -4.67 -15.38
C ARG A 136 11.32 -4.97 -15.62
N VAL A 137 10.49 -5.05 -14.56
CA VAL A 137 9.05 -5.24 -14.71
C VAL A 137 8.42 -4.03 -15.39
N ILE A 138 8.81 -2.81 -14.98
CA ILE A 138 8.34 -1.57 -15.60
C ILE A 138 8.75 -1.51 -17.07
N GLU A 139 10.00 -1.84 -17.41
CA GLU A 139 10.50 -1.84 -18.78
C GLU A 139 9.76 -2.86 -19.65
N ALA A 140 9.54 -4.08 -19.15
CA ALA A 140 8.80 -5.10 -19.86
C ALA A 140 7.35 -4.67 -20.15
N HIS A 141 6.67 -4.11 -19.13
CA HIS A 141 5.31 -3.58 -19.30
C HIS A 141 5.26 -2.41 -20.29
N ALA A 142 6.19 -1.46 -20.16
CA ALA A 142 6.28 -0.33 -21.06
C ALA A 142 6.55 -0.77 -22.50
N ARG A 143 7.41 -1.77 -22.72
CA ARG A 143 7.67 -2.32 -24.05
C ARG A 143 6.43 -2.98 -24.65
N ALA A 144 5.68 -3.76 -23.86
CA ALA A 144 4.46 -4.39 -24.32
C ALA A 144 3.38 -3.36 -24.71
N VAL A 145 3.23 -2.29 -23.93
CA VAL A 145 2.21 -1.26 -24.15
C VAL A 145 2.60 -0.24 -25.23
N LEU A 146 3.86 0.18 -25.27
CA LEU A 146 4.33 1.25 -26.17
C LEU A 146 4.94 0.70 -27.46
N GLY A 147 5.57 -0.48 -27.41
CA GLY A 147 6.22 -1.12 -28.56
C GLY A 147 5.25 -1.85 -29.49
N GLY A 148 4.03 -2.16 -29.02
CA GLY A 148 2.98 -2.80 -29.82
C GLY A 148 2.22 -1.89 -30.78
N ASN A 149 2.56 -0.58 -30.84
CA ASN A 149 1.89 0.40 -31.73
C ASN A 149 2.65 0.64 -33.06
N GLY A 150 3.67 -0.16 -33.39
CA GLY A 150 4.30 -0.17 -34.71
C GLY A 150 3.93 -1.45 -35.47
N GLU A 151 3.30 -1.30 -36.63
CA GLU A 151 2.73 -2.33 -37.54
C GLU A 151 1.27 -2.74 -37.19
N VAL A 152 0.22 -2.54 -38.00
CA VAL A 152 0.07 -2.37 -39.45
C VAL A 152 -1.18 -1.51 -39.76
N ARG A 153 -1.03 -0.47 -40.58
CA ARG A 153 -1.83 -0.19 -41.80
C ARG A 153 -1.15 0.90 -42.62
#